data_AF-A0A4Y2UAQ1-F1
#
_entry.id   AF-A0A4Y2UAQ1-F1
#
_cell.length_a   1.000
_cell.length_b   1.000
_cell.length_c   1.000
_cell.angle_alpha   90.00
_cell.angle_beta   90.00
_cell.angle_gamma   90.00
#
_symmetry.space_group_name_H-M   'P 1'
#
loop_
_entity.id
_entity.type
_entity.pdbx_description
1 polymer ?
#
loop_
_entity_poly.entity_id
_entity_poly.type
_entity_poly.pdbx_seq_one_letter_code
_entity_poly.pdbx_strand_id
1 'polypeptide(L)'
;MLEADSSTIKLTIIGSSGQHYQVQGNEGWSLVETIQKNNLQGEFQDFGVCFGTSFCRTCHMYFKPEDFNKIPKLDEDSDEKFYLEEIPNYIPGS
;
A
#
# COMPACT_ATOMS: atom_id res chain seq x y z
N MET A 1 -6.39 -23.76 11.15
CA MET A 1 -6.39 -22.41 11.74
C MET A 1 -4.93 -22.13 12.06
N LEU A 2 -4.22 -21.40 11.20
CA LEU A 2 -2.81 -21.10 11.43
C LEU A 2 -2.78 -19.78 12.21
N GLU A 3 -2.48 -19.89 13.50
CA GLU A 3 -2.13 -18.78 14.37
C GLU A 3 -0.80 -18.21 13.83
N ALA A 4 -0.80 -16.98 13.33
CA ALA A 4 0.42 -16.32 12.88
C ALA A 4 1.06 -15.59 14.06
N ASP A 5 2.26 -16.02 14.45
CA ASP A 5 3.22 -15.20 15.19
C ASP A 5 3.55 -13.97 14.32
N SER A 6 2.70 -12.95 14.35
CA SER A 6 2.90 -11.76 13.54
C SER A 6 3.82 -10.81 14.30
N SER A 7 5.09 -10.73 13.88
CA SER A 7 5.98 -9.72 14.44
C SER A 7 5.50 -8.33 14.03
N THR A 8 5.54 -7.38 14.97
CA THR A 8 5.06 -6.01 14.75
C THR A 8 6.14 -5.18 14.06
N ILE A 9 5.75 -4.46 13.02
CA ILE A 9 6.62 -3.56 12.25
C ILE A 9 6.14 -2.12 12.47
N LYS A 10 7.09 -1.21 12.70
CA LYS A 10 6.82 0.21 12.79
C LYS A 10 6.98 0.87 11.42
N LEU A 11 5.96 1.60 10.97
CA LEU A 11 6.02 2.39 9.74
C LEU A 11 5.87 3.87 10.02
N THR A 12 6.48 4.68 9.16
CA THR A 12 6.25 6.13 9.12
C THR A 12 5.53 6.45 7.82
N ILE A 13 4.28 6.90 7.93
CA ILE A 13 3.48 7.36 6.80
C ILE A 13 3.59 8.88 6.74
N ILE A 14 3.87 9.42 5.56
CA ILE A 14 3.92 10.86 5.32
C ILE A 14 2.68 11.20 4.51
N GLY A 15 1.84 12.07 5.05
CA GLY A 15 0.66 12.53 4.36
C GLY A 15 0.94 13.60 3.31
N SER A 16 -0.08 13.90 2.51
CA SER A 16 -0.03 14.95 1.48
C SER A 16 0.31 16.34 2.04
N SER A 17 -0.05 16.60 3.30
CA SER A 17 0.32 17.80 4.04
C SER A 17 1.80 17.88 4.43
N GLY A 18 2.54 16.78 4.29
CA GLY A 18 3.88 16.59 4.84
C GLY A 18 3.89 16.17 6.31
N GLN A 19 2.73 15.99 6.94
CA GLN A 19 2.65 15.49 8.31
C GLN A 19 3.11 14.03 8.40
N HIS A 20 3.84 13.70 9.46
CA HIS A 20 4.32 12.36 9.73
C HIS A 20 3.41 11.63 10.72
N TYR A 21 3.07 10.38 10.40
CA TYR A 21 2.26 9.49 11.22
C TYR A 21 3.06 8.22 11.51
N GLN A 22 3.22 7.87 12.78
CA GLN A 22 3.82 6.59 13.18
C GLN A 22 2.71 5.58 13.43
N VAL A 23 2.74 4.47 12.70
CA VAL A 23 1.76 3.39 12.79
C VAL A 23 2.45 2.06 13.06
N GLN A 24 1.68 1.11 13.60
CA GLN A 24 2.13 -0.27 13.78
C GLN A 24 1.39 -1.17 12.79
N GLY A 25 2.13 -1.89 11.97
CA GLY A 25 1.64 -2.98 11.15
C GLY A 25 2.12 -4.32 11.70
N ASN A 26 1.59 -5.39 11.14
CA ASN A 26 2.04 -6.74 11.43
C ASN A 26 2.62 -7.35 10.16
N GLU A 27 3.65 -8.19 10.28
CA GLU A 27 4.11 -8.99 9.16
C GLU A 27 2.96 -9.77 8.51
N GLY A 28 2.92 -9.75 7.17
CA GLY A 28 1.86 -10.35 6.38
C GLY A 28 0.65 -9.43 6.12
N TRP A 29 0.53 -8.29 6.80
CA TRP A 29 -0.48 -7.30 6.45
C TRP A 29 -0.07 -6.48 5.22
N SER A 30 -1.06 -6.13 4.41
CA SER A 30 -0.91 -5.09 3.40
C SER A 30 -0.81 -3.71 4.05
N LEU A 31 -0.30 -2.74 3.29
CA LEU A 31 -0.27 -1.34 3.72
C LEU A 31 -1.67 -0.72 3.81
N VAL A 32 -2.62 -1.19 2.98
CA VAL A 32 -4.03 -0.82 3.07
C VAL A 32 -4.62 -1.25 4.41
N GLU A 33 -4.46 -2.51 4.79
CA GLU A 33 -4.92 -3.00 6.10
C GLU A 33 -4.25 -2.26 7.25
N THR A 34 -2.95 -1.99 7.15
CA THR A 34 -2.21 -1.28 8.19
C THR A 34 -2.75 0.12 8.42
N ILE A 35 -2.95 0.92 7.35
CA ILE A 35 -3.48 2.28 7.46
C ILE A 35 -4.91 2.27 8.01
N GLN A 36 -5.77 1.36 7.50
CA GLN A 36 -7.16 1.25 7.95
C GLN A 36 -7.26 0.83 9.42
N LYS A 37 -6.48 -0.17 9.87
CA LYS A 37 -6.51 -0.65 11.26
C LYS A 37 -5.93 0.35 12.26
N ASN A 38 -5.03 1.24 11.82
CA ASN A 38 -4.53 2.33 12.65
C ASN A 38 -5.48 3.55 12.68
N ASN A 39 -6.62 3.50 11.97
CA ASN A 39 -7.64 4.56 11.92
C ASN A 39 -7.04 5.96 11.64
N LEU A 40 -6.12 6.05 10.67
CA LEU A 40 -5.63 7.35 10.23
C LEU A 40 -6.81 8.12 9.60
N GLN A 41 -7.21 9.23 10.22
CA GLN A 41 -8.31 10.09 9.77
C GLN A 41 -7.78 11.34 9.05
N GLY A 42 -8.67 12.09 8.41
CA GLY A 42 -8.33 13.31 7.67
C GLY A 42 -7.88 12.98 6.26
N GLU A 43 -6.61 13.23 5.93
CA GLU A 43 -6.10 13.05 4.57
C GLU A 43 -6.06 11.59 4.07
N PHE A 44 -6.31 10.62 4.96
CA PHE A 44 -6.39 9.19 4.62
C PHE A 44 -7.82 8.65 4.55
N GLN A 45 -8.86 9.50 4.67
CA GLN A 45 -10.26 9.05 4.70
C GLN A 45 -10.68 8.25 3.45
N ASP A 46 -10.11 8.59 2.29
CA ASP A 46 -10.40 7.97 0.98
C ASP A 46 -9.28 7.02 0.54
N PHE A 47 -8.37 6.66 1.46
CA PHE A 47 -7.26 5.76 1.17
C PHE A 47 -7.72 4.30 1.10
N GLY A 48 -7.40 3.62 -0.01
CA GLY A 48 -7.69 2.19 -0.18
C GLY A 48 -9.17 1.82 -0.22
N VAL A 49 -10.00 2.59 -0.95
CA VAL A 49 -11.47 2.40 -1.00
C VAL A 49 -11.91 1.03 -1.53
N CYS A 50 -11.09 0.37 -2.35
CA CYS A 50 -11.36 -0.98 -2.84
C CYS A 50 -10.86 -2.09 -1.92
N PHE A 51 -10.30 -1.75 -0.74
CA PHE A 51 -9.77 -2.71 0.22
C PHE A 51 -8.65 -3.62 -0.34
N GLY A 52 -7.82 -3.09 -1.24
CA GLY A 52 -6.70 -3.85 -1.82
C GLY A 52 -7.09 -4.89 -2.88
N THR A 53 -8.29 -4.78 -3.47
CA THR A 53 -8.77 -5.69 -4.53
C THR A 53 -8.36 -5.27 -5.95
N SER A 54 -7.34 -4.40 -6.07
CA SER A 54 -6.80 -3.91 -7.35
C SER A 54 -7.82 -3.29 -8.32
N PHE A 55 -8.93 -2.74 -7.79
CA PHE A 55 -10.00 -2.12 -8.59
C PHE A 55 -10.01 -0.58 -8.53
N CYS A 56 -9.18 0.04 -7.69
CA CYS A 56 -9.06 1.49 -7.58
C CYS A 56 -7.58 1.92 -7.65
N ARG A 57 -7.33 3.24 -7.49
CA ARG A 57 -5.97 3.80 -7.39
C ARG A 57 -5.78 4.70 -6.17
N THR A 58 -6.69 4.63 -5.21
CA THR A 58 -6.64 5.51 -4.02
C THR A 58 -5.68 5.01 -2.94
N CYS A 59 -5.06 3.84 -3.15
CA CYS A 59 -3.98 3.31 -2.32
C CYS A 59 -2.57 3.60 -2.88
N HIS A 60 -2.45 4.43 -3.91
CA HIS A 60 -1.15 4.79 -4.49
C HIS A 60 -0.24 5.43 -3.44
N MET A 61 1.04 5.04 -3.42
CA MET A 61 2.03 5.46 -2.42
C MET A 61 3.40 5.66 -3.07
N TYR A 62 4.17 6.59 -2.51
CA TYR A 62 5.59 6.76 -2.82
C TYR A 62 6.46 6.11 -1.75
N PHE A 63 7.51 5.43 -2.18
CA PHE A 63 8.48 4.80 -1.28
C PHE A 63 9.85 5.46 -1.42
N LYS A 64 10.63 5.42 -0.34
CA LYS A 64 12.06 5.68 -0.45
C LYS A 64 12.69 4.62 -1.35
N PRO A 65 13.74 4.96 -2.14
CA PRO A 65 14.38 3.98 -3.02
C PRO A 65 14.83 2.70 -2.31
N GLU A 66 15.37 2.83 -1.09
CA GLU A 66 15.83 1.71 -0.27
C GLU A 66 14.72 0.74 0.14
N ASP A 67 13.49 1.22 0.30
CA ASP A 67 12.34 0.39 0.64
C ASP A 67 11.64 -0.15 -0.61
N PHE A 68 11.53 0.67 -1.67
CA PHE A 68 10.97 0.24 -2.95
C PHE A 68 11.72 -0.97 -3.52
N ASN A 69 13.05 -0.99 -3.40
CA ASN A 69 13.89 -2.10 -3.87
C ASN A 69 13.65 -3.43 -3.14
N LYS A 70 12.96 -3.42 -2.00
CA LYS A 70 12.60 -4.65 -1.24
C LYS A 70 11.23 -5.19 -1.66
N ILE A 71 10.43 -4.40 -2.37
CA ILE A 71 9.09 -4.79 -2.82
C ILE A 71 9.25 -5.78 -3.99
N PRO A 72 8.55 -6.93 -3.96
CA PRO A 72 8.53 -7.85 -5.10
C PRO A 72 8.10 -7.13 -6.37
N LYS A 73 8.64 -7.54 -7.51
CA LYS A 73 8.17 -7.04 -8.79
C LYS A 73 6.69 -7.42 -8.98
N LEU A 74 5.97 -6.58 -9.72
CA LEU A 74 4.61 -6.86 -10.14
C LEU A 74 4.56 -8.23 -10.83
N ASP A 75 3.59 -9.05 -10.45
CA ASP A 75 3.34 -10.33 -11.09
C ASP A 75 2.73 -10.08 -12.49
N GLU A 76 3.41 -10.61 -13.51
CA GLU A 76 3.03 -10.41 -14.92
C GLU A 76 1.70 -11.07 -15.26
N ASP A 77 1.28 -12.10 -14.52
CA ASP A 77 0.01 -12.82 -14.74
C ASP A 77 -1.13 -12.28 -13.85
N SER A 78 -0.92 -11.17 -13.12
CA SER A 78 -1.90 -10.61 -12.20
C SER A 78 -2.97 -9.76 -12.89
N ASP A 79 -4.18 -9.75 -12.31
CA ASP A 79 -5.25 -8.82 -12.71
C ASP A 79 -4.80 -7.36 -12.63
N GLU A 80 -3.94 -7.03 -11.65
CA GLU A 80 -3.36 -5.69 -11.54
C GLU A 80 -2.55 -5.31 -12.78
N LYS A 81 -1.68 -6.21 -13.26
CA LYS A 81 -0.93 -5.98 -14.49
C LYS A 81 -1.86 -5.74 -15.68
N PHE A 82 -2.88 -6.60 -15.83
CA PHE A 82 -3.89 -6.44 -16.88
C PHE A 82 -4.57 -5.06 -16.83
N TYR A 83 -5.03 -4.63 -15.65
CA TYR A 83 -5.68 -3.33 -15.50
C TYR A 83 -4.72 -2.14 -15.71
N LEU A 84 -3.43 -2.30 -15.40
CA LEU A 84 -2.42 -1.26 -15.60
C LEU A 84 -2.12 -1.02 -17.09
N GLU A 85 -2.11 -2.07 -17.90
CA GLU A 85 -1.84 -1.99 -19.34
C GLU A 85 -2.97 -1.29 -20.12
N GLU A 86 -4.19 -1.33 -19.62
CA GLU A 86 -5.34 -0.61 -20.22
C GLU A 86 -5.30 0.91 -19.97
N ILE A 87 -4.37 1.41 -19.15
CA ILE A 87 -4.29 2.83 -18.79
C ILE A 87 -3.47 3.59 -19.85
N PRO A 88 -4.04 4.62 -20.51
CA PRO A 88 -3.36 5.32 -21.60
C PRO A 88 -2.00 5.95 -21.26
N ASN A 89 -1.72 6.18 -19.97
CA ASN A 89 -0.51 6.85 -19.48
C ASN A 89 0.26 6.02 -18.45
N TYR A 90 0.06 4.70 -18.40
CA TYR A 90 0.86 3.86 -17.52
C TYR A 90 2.29 3.76 -18.04
N ILE A 91 3.25 3.97 -17.14
CA ILE A 91 4.68 3.82 -17.41
C ILE A 91 5.19 2.74 -16.46
N PRO A 92 5.69 1.60 -16.97
CA PRO A 92 6.26 0.58 -16.11
C PRO A 92 7.41 1.14 -15.27
N GLY A 93 7.34 0.94 -13.95
CA GLY A 93 8.36 1.39 -13.00
C GLY A 93 8.34 2.88 -12.65
N SER A 94 7.28 3.62 -12.99
CA SER A 94 7.04 4.99 -12.51
C SER A 94 6.42 5.05 -11.13
#